data_AF-A0A7H2Y0L0-F1
#
_entry.id   AF-A0A7H2Y0L0-F1
#
_cell.length_a   1.000
_cell.length_b   1.000
_cell.length_c   1.000
_cell.angle_alpha   90.00
_cell.angle_beta   90.00
_cell.angle_gamma   90.00
#
_symmetry.space_group_name_H-M   'P 1'
#
loop_
_entity.id
_entity.type
_entity.pdbx_description
1 polymer ?
#
loop_
_entity_poly.entity_id
_entity_poly.type
_entity_poly.pdbx_seq_one_letter_code
_entity_poly.pdbx_strand_id
1 'polypeptide(L)' 'MPSNIHQDIEIYRLPKVTEFTGVSRSVIYEKINEKSKSYDPYFPKPIKLSSNAVGWFKHELVDWLEFKAKQRTC' A
#
# COMPACT_ATOMS: atom_id res chain seq x y z
N MET A 1 13.36 -4.31 -25.80
CA MET A 1 14.32 -4.78 -24.76
C MET A 1 15.04 -3.54 -24.25
N PRO A 2 14.92 -3.18 -22.97
CA PRO A 2 15.38 -4.00 -21.85
C PRO A 2 14.23 -4.54 -20.99
N SER A 3 14.32 -5.82 -20.69
CA SER A 3 13.58 -6.52 -19.65
C SER A 3 14.21 -6.19 -18.29
N ASN A 4 13.95 -5.00 -17.76
CA ASN A 4 14.29 -4.65 -16.38
C ASN A 4 13.10 -4.99 -15.48
N ILE A 5 12.93 -6.28 -15.21
CA ILE A 5 11.98 -6.83 -14.22
C ILE A 5 12.54 -6.62 -12.79
N HIS A 6 13.20 -5.49 -12.57
CA HIS A 6 13.62 -4.98 -11.27
C HIS A 6 13.01 -3.59 -11.11
N GLN A 7 11.69 -3.47 -11.29
CA GLN A 7 10.98 -2.29 -10.80
C GLN A 7 11.17 -2.30 -9.29
N ASP A 8 12.12 -1.48 -8.81
CA ASP A 8 12.50 -1.21 -7.42
C ASP A 8 11.60 -1.92 -6.40
N ILE A 9 11.99 -3.15 -6.02
CA ILE A 9 11.32 -3.90 -4.96
C ILE A 9 11.74 -3.25 -3.65
N GLU A 10 11.17 -2.08 -3.39
CA GLU A 10 11.40 -1.28 -2.21
C GLU A 10 10.24 -1.52 -1.25
N ILE A 11 10.58 -1.81 0.02
CA ILE A 11 9.60 -2.11 1.05
C ILE A 11 9.47 -0.90 1.97
N TYR A 12 8.26 -0.34 2.03
CA TYR A 12 7.95 0.77 2.90
C TYR A 12 7.43 0.26 4.24
N ARG A 13 8.00 0.76 5.33
CA ARG A 13 7.46 0.56 6.68
C ARG A 13 6.28 1.50 6.91
N LEU A 14 5.47 1.21 7.92
CA LEU A 14 4.26 1.98 8.26
C LEU A 14 4.47 3.52 8.26
N PRO A 15 5.56 4.09 8.84
CA PRO A 15 5.78 5.54 8.77
C PRO A 15 5.92 6.07 7.34
N LYS A 16 6.68 5.35 6.49
CA LYS A 16 6.90 5.72 5.09
C LYS A 16 5.63 5.53 4.25
N VAL A 17 4.81 4.51 4.56
CA VAL A 17 3.50 4.33 3.92
C VAL A 17 2.55 5.47 4.28
N THR A 18 2.51 5.88 5.55
CA THR A 18 1.71 7.04 5.99
C THR A 18 2.14 8.33 5.28
N GLU A 19 3.46 8.58 5.17
CA GLU A 19 3.97 9.74 4.45
C GLU A 19 3.64 9.68 2.95
N PHE A 20 3.82 8.52 2.33
CA PHE A 20 3.61 8.32 0.90
C PHE A 20 2.13 8.42 0.49
N THR A 21 1.24 7.81 1.27
CA THR A 21 -0.20 7.81 0.98
C THR A 21 -0.94 9.01 1.56
N GLY A 22 -0.33 9.74 2.51
CA GLY A 22 -0.99 10.78 3.30
C GLY A 22 -2.03 10.25 4.28
N VAL A 23 -2.12 8.92 4.46
CA VAL A 23 -3.14 8.26 5.29
C VAL A 23 -2.56 7.93 6.67
N SER A 24 -3.32 8.25 7.72
CA SER A 24 -2.92 7.95 9.09
C SER A 24 -2.81 6.45 9.35
N ARG A 25 -1.98 6.08 10.32
CA ARG A 25 -1.73 4.68 10.70
C ARG A 25 -3.02 3.92 11.03
N SER A 26 -3.94 4.55 11.75
CA SER A 26 -5.24 3.95 12.10
C SER A 26 -6.03 3.59 10.85
N VAL A 27 -6.14 4.53 9.92
CA VAL A 27 -6.91 4.34 8.69
C VAL A 27 -6.26 3.28 7.80
N ILE A 28 -4.92 3.15 7.80
CA ILE A 28 -4.24 2.03 7.11
C ILE A 28 -4.69 0.69 7.68
N TYR A 29 -4.69 0.53 9.00
CA TYR A 29 -5.15 -0.72 9.63
C TYR A 29 -6.64 -0.97 9.41
N GLU A 30 -7.46 0.08 9.39
CA GLU A 30 -8.88 -0.03 9.06
C GLU A 30 -9.10 -0.44 7.60
N LYS A 31 -8.28 0.06 6.66
CA LYS A 31 -8.33 -0.33 5.25
C LYS A 31 -7.99 -1.79 5.01
N ILE A 32 -7.10 -2.35 5.82
CA ILE A 32 -6.69 -3.76 5.75
C ILE A 32 -7.72 -4.66 6.43
N ASN A 33 -8.45 -4.13 7.42
CA ASN A 33 -9.43 -4.90 8.18
C ASN A 33 -10.77 -5.00 7.43
N GLU A 34 -11.08 -6.18 6.92
CA GLU A 34 -12.35 -6.53 6.24
C GLU A 34 -13.61 -6.19 7.06
N LYS A 35 -13.47 -6.13 8.39
CA LYS A 35 -14.59 -5.80 9.30
C LYS A 35 -14.80 -4.30 9.50
N SER A 36 -13.90 -3.45 9.03
CA SER A 36 -14.03 -2.01 9.18
C SER A 36 -14.91 -1.40 8.08
N LYS A 37 -15.61 -0.31 8.41
CA LYS A 37 -16.38 0.49 7.43
C LYS A 37 -15.50 1.05 6.31
N SER A 38 -14.21 1.22 6.56
CA SER A 38 -13.26 1.77 5.60
C SER A 38 -12.39 0.71 4.93
N TYR A 39 -12.79 -0.57 4.99
CA TYR A 39 -12.11 -1.64 4.28
C TYR A 39 -11.99 -1.31 2.79
N ASP A 40 -10.77 -1.41 2.28
CA ASP A 40 -10.48 -1.14 0.89
C ASP A 40 -9.80 -2.39 0.31
N PRO A 41 -10.54 -3.23 -0.44
CA PRO A 41 -9.99 -4.48 -0.95
C PRO A 41 -8.84 -4.29 -1.94
N TYR A 42 -8.68 -3.07 -2.47
CA TYR A 42 -7.59 -2.71 -3.37
C TYR A 42 -6.36 -2.18 -2.62
N PHE A 43 -6.46 -1.93 -1.32
CA PHE A 43 -5.32 -1.46 -0.54
C PHE A 43 -4.31 -2.59 -0.33
N PRO A 44 -3.00 -2.34 -0.50
CA PRO A 44 -1.99 -3.39 -0.43
C PRO A 44 -1.91 -4.01 0.96
N LYS A 45 -1.74 -5.33 0.97
CA LYS A 45 -1.66 -6.10 2.22
C LYS A 45 -0.26 -5.98 2.82
N PRO A 46 -0.14 -5.81 4.15
CA PRO A 46 1.16 -5.78 4.79
C PRO A 46 1.86 -7.14 4.67
N ILE A 47 3.11 -7.13 4.26
CA ILE A 47 4.00 -8.27 4.31
C ILE A 47 4.70 -8.33 5.67
N LYS A 48 4.72 -9.51 6.30
CA LYS A 48 5.51 -9.75 7.52
C LYS A 48 6.97 -9.98 7.13
N LEU A 49 7.83 -9.03 7.47
CA LEU A 49 9.28 -9.14 7.28
C LEU A 49 9.98 -9.83 8.45
N SER A 50 9.41 -9.73 9.65
CA SER A 50 9.88 -10.39 10.87
C SER A 50 8.74 -10.47 11.89
N SER A 51 8.99 -11.06 13.06
CA SER A 51 8.00 -11.25 14.13
C SER A 51 7.29 -9.95 14.54
N ASN A 52 8.01 -8.82 14.55
CA ASN A 52 7.50 -7.51 14.96
C ASN A 52 7.48 -6.48 13.82
N ALA A 53 7.80 -6.89 12.59
CA ALA A 53 8.14 -5.95 11.53
C ALA A 53 7.30 -6.23 10.29
N VAL A 54 6.39 -5.32 9.95
CA VAL A 54 5.60 -5.35 8.71
C VAL A 54 6.08 -4.31 7.70
N GLY A 55 5.80 -4.53 6.43
CA GLY A 55 6.08 -3.59 5.35
C GLY A 55 5.07 -3.73 4.21
N TRP A 56 5.17 -2.85 3.23
CA TRP A 56 4.36 -2.85 2.02
C TRP A 56 5.26 -2.65 0.83
N PHE A 57 4.93 -3.27 -0.30
CA PHE A 57 5.68 -3.00 -1.51
C PHE A 57 5.32 -1.62 -2.08
N LYS A 58 6.35 -0.88 -2.49
CA LYS A 58 6.19 0.43 -3.11
C LYS A 58 5.34 0.36 -4.39
N HIS A 59 5.56 -0.64 -5.24
CA HIS A 59 4.80 -0.79 -6.48
C HIS A 59 3.30 -0.97 -6.20
N GLU A 60 2.91 -1.81 -5.23
CA GLU A 60 1.50 -2.00 -4.91
C GLU A 60 0.84 -0.72 -4.36
N LEU A 61 1.59 0.10 -3.60
CA LEU A 61 1.11 1.40 -3.13
C LEU A 61 0.91 2.38 -4.28
N VAL A 62 1.81 2.38 -5.27
CA VAL A 62 1.68 3.18 -6.50
C VAL A 62 0.45 2.71 -7.30
N ASP A 63 0.31 1.41 -7.53
CA ASP A 63 -0.82 0.82 -8.25
C ASP A 63 -2.16 1.19 -7.59
N TRP A 64 -2.22 1.17 -6.26
CA TRP A 64 -3.41 1.59 -5.51
C TRP A 64 -3.73 3.08 -5.70
N LEU A 65 -2.72 3.95 -5.66
CA LEU A 65 -2.91 5.39 -5.92
C LEU A 65 -3.35 5.65 -7.36
N GLU A 66 -2.78 4.95 -8.34
CA GLU A 66 -3.21 5.02 -9.74
C GLU A 66 -4.65 4.52 -9.91
N PHE A 67 -5.03 3.44 -9.24
CA PHE A 67 -6.40 2.95 -9.22
C PHE A 67 -7.36 4.01 -8.65
N LYS A 68 -7.00 4.65 -7.53
CA LYS A 68 -7.77 5.78 -6.97
C LYS A 68 -7.84 6.96 -7.94
N ALA A 69 -6.76 7.27 -8.64
CA ALA A 69 -6.74 8.34 -9.64
C ALA A 69 -7.70 8.03 -10.79
N LYS A 70 -7.70 6.79 -11.32
CA LYS A 70 -8.64 6.34 -12.35
C LYS A 70 -10.09 6.43 -11.89
N GLN A 71 -10.38 6.08 -10.63
CA GLN A 71 -11.72 6.22 -10.07
C GLN A 71 -12.22 7.68 -9.98
N ARG A 72 -11.32 8.67 -9.95
CA ARG A 72 -11.71 10.09 -9.92
C ARG A 72 -12.15 10.63 -11.28
N THR A 73 -11.79 9.96 -12.37
CA THR A 73 -12.02 10.46 -13.73
C THR A 73 -13.33 9.96 -14.35
N CYS A 74 -14.27 9.50 -13.51
CA CYS A 74 -15.61 9.09 -13.93
C CYS A 74 -16.68 10.04 -13.37
#